data_AF-A0A942YGC0-F1
#
_entry.id   AF-A0A942YGC0-F1
#
_cell.length_a   1.000
_cell.length_b   1.000
_cell.length_c   1.000
_cell.angle_alpha   90.00
_cell.angle_beta   90.00
_cell.angle_gamma   90.00
#
_symmetry.space_group_name_H-M   'P 1'
#
loop_
_entity.id
_entity.type
_entity.pdbx_description
1 polymer ?
#
loop_
_entity_poly.entity_id
_entity_poly.type
_entity_poly.pdbx_seq_one_letter_code
_entity_poly.pdbx_strand_id
1 'polypeptide(L)'
;MKKDNLIFIEEAMRFPEVIRLVSEASDRLWFKVNDVTSFEHTCYRNIGLALVNEKVRSVAGIATRIISRAEAWHVKNRGKEAIMSLESLAGYDDEGSLLVYEIVDAMANTERQVVSEIRQKEIATFLAEGDDFKVAILNAWADGYENESELSRVLANSFGGKSSYIRRQIQRFRKECKKRLIAA
;
A
#
# COMPACT_ATOMS: atom_id res chain seq x y z
N MET A 1 19.00 -12.23 4.65
CA MET A 1 19.01 -13.18 5.79
C MET A 1 20.11 -14.20 5.56
N LYS A 2 20.99 -14.48 6.54
CA LYS A 2 22.02 -15.53 6.39
C LYS A 2 21.35 -16.91 6.45
N LYS A 3 21.78 -17.86 5.61
CA LYS A 3 21.19 -19.23 5.52
C LYS A 3 21.08 -19.92 6.88
N ASP A 4 22.04 -19.69 7.77
CA ASP A 4 22.08 -20.29 9.10
C ASP A 4 20.89 -19.90 9.98
N ASN A 5 20.31 -18.69 9.80
CA ASN A 5 19.14 -18.27 10.57
C ASN A 5 17.87 -19.04 10.19
N LEU A 6 17.74 -19.46 8.92
CA LEU A 6 16.57 -20.22 8.45
C LEU A 6 16.53 -21.60 9.09
N ILE A 7 17.70 -22.25 9.25
CA ILE A 7 17.82 -23.57 9.87
C ILE A 7 17.31 -23.55 11.31
N PHE A 8 17.66 -22.53 12.10
CA PHE A 8 17.18 -22.43 13.47
C PHE A 8 15.68 -22.13 13.56
N ILE A 9 15.15 -21.27 12.69
CA ILE A 9 13.71 -20.98 12.66
C ILE A 9 12.92 -22.25 12.32
N GLU A 10 13.36 -23.00 11.30
CA GLU A 10 12.74 -24.27 10.93
C GLU A 10 12.74 -25.25 12.11
N GLU A 11 13.88 -25.39 12.80
CA GLU A 11 13.99 -26.28 13.97
C GLU A 11 13.02 -25.89 15.09
N ALA A 12 12.87 -24.60 15.38
CA ALA A 12 11.91 -24.13 16.38
C ALA A 12 10.46 -24.43 15.97
N MET A 13 10.13 -24.25 14.70
CA MET A 13 8.78 -24.44 14.16
C MET A 13 8.37 -25.91 14.04
N ARG A 14 9.29 -26.87 14.16
CA ARG A 14 8.96 -28.31 14.23
C ARG A 14 8.13 -28.67 15.47
N PHE A 15 8.16 -27.84 16.50
CA PHE A 15 7.45 -28.06 17.74
C PHE A 15 6.16 -27.22 17.78
N PRO A 16 4.97 -27.83 17.70
CA PRO A 16 3.70 -27.08 17.69
C PRO A 16 3.49 -26.21 18.94
N GLU A 17 4.02 -26.65 20.08
CA GLU A 17 3.96 -25.89 21.33
C GLU A 17 4.75 -24.58 21.26
N VAL A 18 5.85 -24.53 20.50
CA VAL A 18 6.63 -23.30 20.30
C VAL A 18 5.82 -22.30 19.47
N ILE A 19 5.20 -22.77 18.37
CA ILE A 19 4.34 -21.93 17.52
C ILE A 19 3.22 -21.32 18.36
N ARG A 20 2.52 -22.14 19.16
CA ARG A 20 1.44 -21.68 20.04
C ARG A 20 1.94 -20.62 21.03
N LEU A 21 3.05 -20.88 21.73
CA LEU A 21 3.59 -19.97 22.75
C LEU A 21 4.05 -18.64 22.16
N VAL A 22 4.67 -18.66 20.98
CA VAL A 22 5.10 -17.43 20.28
C VAL A 22 3.88 -16.65 19.81
N SER A 23 2.87 -17.31 19.22
CA SER A 23 1.62 -16.64 18.81
C SER A 23 0.91 -15.97 19.99
N GLU A 24 0.74 -16.68 21.11
CA GLU A 24 0.13 -16.11 22.32
C GLU A 24 0.92 -14.92 22.85
N ALA A 25 2.24 -14.91 22.67
CA ALA A 25 3.09 -13.78 23.05
C ALA A 25 2.93 -12.60 22.08
N SER A 26 2.88 -12.86 20.77
CA SER A 26 2.58 -11.86 19.76
C SER A 26 1.27 -11.14 20.04
N ASP A 27 0.21 -11.89 20.38
CA ASP A 27 -1.11 -11.34 20.73
C ASP A 27 -1.09 -10.49 22.00
N ARG A 28 -0.19 -10.77 22.95
CA ARG A 28 -0.02 -9.91 24.14
C ARG A 28 0.84 -8.69 23.87
N LEU A 29 1.65 -8.72 22.81
CA LEU A 29 2.68 -7.72 22.54
C LEU A 29 2.32 -6.77 21.40
N TRP A 30 1.36 -7.09 20.53
CA TRP A 30 1.10 -6.36 19.28
C TRP A 30 0.88 -4.85 19.45
N PHE A 31 0.25 -4.45 20.55
CA PHE A 31 -0.02 -3.03 20.84
C PHE A 31 1.14 -2.32 21.54
N LYS A 32 2.15 -3.05 22.02
CA LYS A 32 3.29 -2.52 22.79
C LYS A 32 4.54 -2.28 21.96
N VAL A 33 4.63 -2.87 20.78
CA VAL A 33 5.82 -2.80 19.90
C VAL A 33 5.45 -2.32 18.50
N ASN A 34 6.43 -1.75 17.79
CA ASN A 34 6.22 -1.24 16.43
C ASN A 34 6.13 -2.36 15.37
N ASP A 35 6.83 -3.48 15.59
CA ASP A 35 6.94 -4.59 14.63
C ASP A 35 6.91 -5.93 15.36
N VAL A 36 5.77 -6.62 15.27
CA VAL A 36 5.54 -7.93 15.86
C VAL A 36 6.29 -9.03 15.12
N THR A 37 6.43 -8.91 13.80
CA THR A 37 7.15 -9.90 12.99
C THR A 37 8.63 -9.95 13.35
N SER A 38 9.25 -8.80 13.62
CA SER A 38 10.61 -8.75 14.19
C SER A 38 10.73 -9.46 15.54
N PHE A 39 9.71 -9.34 16.39
CA PHE A 39 9.64 -10.06 17.66
C PHE A 39 9.56 -11.58 17.44
N GLU A 40 8.61 -12.04 16.63
CA GLU A 40 8.42 -13.47 16.31
C GLU A 40 9.69 -14.11 15.75
N HIS A 41 10.32 -13.44 14.78
CA HIS A 41 11.57 -13.90 14.19
C HIS A 41 12.69 -14.02 15.26
N THR A 42 12.76 -13.08 16.20
CA THR A 42 13.72 -13.14 17.32
C THR A 42 13.46 -14.35 18.21
N CYS A 43 12.20 -14.62 18.53
CA CYS A 43 11.80 -15.79 19.32
C CYS A 43 12.16 -17.09 18.62
N TYR A 44 11.68 -17.33 17.40
CA TYR A 44 11.93 -18.57 16.68
C TYR A 44 13.42 -18.84 16.48
N ARG A 45 14.18 -17.82 16.05
CA ARG A 45 15.63 -17.96 15.87
C ARG A 45 16.34 -18.38 17.16
N ASN A 46 16.05 -17.71 18.27
CA ASN A 46 16.76 -17.97 19.53
C ASN A 46 16.33 -19.28 20.18
N ILE A 47 15.05 -19.66 20.04
CA ILE A 47 14.56 -20.97 20.48
C ILE A 47 15.22 -22.08 19.67
N GLY A 48 15.25 -21.96 18.35
CA GLY A 48 15.91 -22.92 17.46
C GLY A 48 17.39 -23.08 17.76
N LEU A 49 18.08 -21.96 18.01
CA LEU A 49 19.48 -21.97 18.41
C LEU A 49 19.70 -22.73 19.72
N ALA A 50 18.81 -22.57 20.70
CA ALA A 50 18.90 -23.29 21.97
C ALA A 50 18.59 -24.79 21.81
N LEU A 51 17.64 -25.15 20.94
CA LEU A 51 17.29 -26.55 20.66
C LEU A 51 18.43 -27.30 19.96
N VAL A 52 19.16 -26.63 19.06
CA VAL A 52 20.30 -27.25 18.34
C VAL A 52 21.53 -27.40 19.24
N ASN A 53 21.82 -26.41 20.09
CA ASN A 53 23.10 -26.34 20.81
C ASN A 53 23.05 -26.86 22.25
N GLU A 54 21.88 -26.94 22.87
CA GLU A 54 21.74 -27.34 24.26
C GLU A 54 20.91 -28.62 24.39
N LYS A 55 21.25 -29.48 25.36
CA LYS A 55 20.38 -30.59 25.73
C LYS A 55 19.21 -30.04 26.54
N VAL A 56 18.11 -29.72 25.85
CA VAL A 56 16.94 -29.10 26.46
C VAL A 56 16.13 -30.13 27.24
N ARG A 57 15.83 -29.83 28.52
CA ARG A 57 14.98 -30.69 29.37
C ARG A 57 13.48 -30.57 29.03
N SER A 58 13.04 -29.38 28.60
CA SER A 58 11.66 -29.09 28.19
C SER A 58 11.65 -28.00 27.12
N VAL A 59 11.07 -28.29 25.97
CA VAL A 59 10.95 -27.38 24.83
C VAL A 59 10.05 -26.18 25.19
N ALA A 60 8.88 -26.42 25.79
CA ALA A 60 8.04 -25.36 26.33
C ALA A 60 8.77 -24.48 27.37
N GLY A 61 9.56 -25.09 28.28
CA GLY A 61 10.29 -24.35 29.31
C GLY A 61 11.35 -23.40 28.73
N ILE A 62 12.13 -23.86 27.74
CA ILE A 62 13.11 -23.01 27.07
C ILE A 62 12.43 -21.91 26.24
N ALA A 63 11.33 -22.25 25.57
CA ALA A 63 10.57 -21.32 24.74
C ALA A 63 10.02 -20.17 25.58
N THR A 64 9.30 -20.46 26.67
CA THR A 64 8.77 -19.45 27.59
C THR A 64 9.88 -18.52 28.10
N ARG A 65 11.02 -19.09 28.53
CA ARG A 65 12.15 -18.29 29.02
C ARG A 65 12.70 -17.33 27.95
N ILE A 66 12.84 -17.79 26.72
CA ILE A 66 13.35 -16.98 25.61
C ILE A 66 12.34 -15.92 25.20
N ILE A 67 11.06 -16.29 25.14
CA ILE A 67 9.96 -15.38 24.82
C ILE A 67 9.92 -14.23 25.82
N SER A 68 9.91 -14.49 27.13
CA SER A 68 9.88 -13.42 28.14
C SER A 68 11.07 -12.46 28.04
N ARG A 69 12.26 -12.97 27.69
CA ARG A 69 13.44 -12.12 27.46
C ARG A 69 13.30 -11.27 26.20
N ALA A 70 12.78 -11.86 25.12
CA ALA A 70 12.52 -11.15 23.88
C ALA A 70 11.45 -10.07 24.06
N GLU A 71 10.36 -10.37 24.77
CA GLU A 71 9.30 -9.40 25.11
C GLU A 71 9.90 -8.19 25.84
N ALA A 72 10.65 -8.41 26.92
CA ALA A 72 11.27 -7.33 27.69
C ALA A 72 12.24 -6.48 26.85
N TRP A 73 13.04 -7.13 25.99
CA TRP A 73 13.98 -6.41 25.12
C TRP A 73 13.26 -5.60 24.04
N HIS A 74 12.24 -6.17 23.39
CA HIS A 74 11.49 -5.48 22.33
C HIS A 74 10.66 -4.33 22.89
N VAL A 75 10.01 -4.49 24.05
CA VAL A 75 9.30 -3.37 24.69
C VAL A 75 10.26 -2.24 25.06
N LYS A 76 11.44 -2.57 25.61
CA LYS A 76 12.40 -1.55 26.04
C LYS A 76 13.07 -0.81 24.88
N ASN A 77 13.43 -1.52 23.81
CA ASN A 77 14.28 -0.97 22.73
C ASN A 77 13.51 -0.68 21.44
N ARG A 78 12.31 -1.25 21.28
CA ARG A 78 11.45 -1.16 20.10
C ARG A 78 9.97 -1.00 20.49
N GLY A 79 9.72 -0.50 21.70
CA GLY A 79 8.38 -0.19 22.16
C GLY A 79 7.73 0.83 21.25
N LYS A 80 6.39 0.82 21.17
CA LYS A 80 5.67 1.92 20.52
C LYS A 80 6.08 3.24 21.18
N GLU A 81 6.37 4.23 20.35
CA GLU A 81 6.63 5.59 20.85
C GLU A 81 5.45 6.02 21.72
N ALA A 82 5.74 6.77 22.80
CA ALA A 82 4.71 7.33 23.64
C ALA A 82 3.76 8.13 22.74
N ILE A 83 2.50 7.72 22.70
CA ILE A 83 1.46 8.42 21.95
C ILE A 83 1.37 9.82 22.57
N MET A 84 1.97 10.82 21.92
CA MET A 84 1.66 12.21 22.20
C MET A 84 0.16 12.37 21.95
N SER A 85 -0.60 12.86 22.95
CA SER A 85 -2.03 13.08 22.73
C SER A 85 -2.21 14.11 21.63
N LEU A 86 -3.29 14.00 20.86
CA LEU A 86 -3.58 14.98 19.81
C LEU A 86 -3.66 16.40 20.37
N GLU A 87 -4.09 16.55 21.62
CA GLU A 87 -4.14 17.84 22.32
C GLU A 87 -2.75 18.43 22.54
N SER A 88 -1.71 17.60 22.67
CA SER A 88 -0.32 18.08 22.79
C SER A 88 0.30 18.54 21.47
N LEU A 89 -0.37 18.29 20.34
CA LEU A 89 -0.01 18.79 19.00
C LEU A 89 -0.80 20.05 18.62
N ALA A 90 -1.76 20.47 19.44
CA ALA A 90 -2.53 21.68 19.21
C ALA A 90 -1.64 22.92 19.44
N GLY A 91 -1.55 23.78 18.43
CA GLY A 91 -0.91 25.08 18.53
C GLY A 91 -1.90 26.16 19.00
N TYR A 92 -1.39 27.36 19.26
CA TYR A 92 -2.23 28.55 19.33
C TYR A 92 -2.02 29.36 18.04
N ASP A 93 -3.09 29.93 17.47
CA ASP A 93 -2.96 30.92 16.40
C ASP A 93 -2.46 32.27 16.95
N ASP A 94 -2.19 33.21 16.04
CA ASP A 94 -1.72 34.56 16.39
C ASP A 94 -2.76 35.36 17.22
N GLU A 95 -4.02 34.92 17.24
CA GLU A 95 -5.10 35.46 18.07
C GLU A 95 -5.30 34.71 19.40
N GLY A 96 -4.48 33.69 19.70
CA GLY A 96 -4.51 32.94 20.96
C GLY A 96 -5.60 31.87 21.05
N SER A 97 -6.23 31.50 19.95
CA SER A 97 -7.21 30.41 19.88
C SER A 97 -6.53 29.06 19.63
N LEU A 98 -7.09 27.99 20.20
CA LEU A 98 -6.53 26.64 20.11
C LEU A 98 -6.74 26.08 18.69
N LEU A 99 -5.65 25.92 17.92
CA LEU A 99 -5.63 25.25 16.63
C LEU A 99 -5.69 23.74 16.87
N VAL A 100 -6.88 23.16 16.74
CA VAL A 100 -7.09 21.71 16.80
C VAL A 100 -6.31 21.07 15.64
N TYR A 101 -5.37 20.18 15.96
CA TYR A 101 -4.64 19.42 14.95
C TYR A 101 -5.60 18.42 14.29
N GLU A 102 -5.99 18.69 13.05
CA GLU A 102 -6.82 17.79 12.25
C GLU A 102 -5.94 16.75 11.56
N ILE A 103 -6.12 15.46 11.88
CA ILE A 103 -5.47 14.38 11.15
C ILE A 103 -6.09 14.32 9.76
N VAL A 104 -5.35 14.76 8.74
CA VAL A 104 -5.75 14.59 7.35
C VAL A 104 -5.73 13.08 7.04
N ASP A 105 -6.91 12.49 6.85
CA ASP A 105 -7.04 11.11 6.40
C ASP A 105 -6.53 10.97 4.96
N ALA A 106 -5.25 10.64 4.84
CA ALA A 106 -4.58 10.43 3.55
C ALA A 106 -5.12 9.19 2.80
N MET A 107 -5.79 8.26 3.49
CA MET A 107 -6.36 7.04 2.87
C MET A 107 -7.73 7.31 2.24
N ALA A 108 -8.53 8.22 2.80
CA ALA A 108 -9.78 8.66 2.17
C ALA A 108 -9.56 9.29 0.77
N ASN A 109 -8.38 9.86 0.52
CA ASN A 109 -8.06 10.48 -0.77
C ASN A 109 -7.58 9.46 -1.82
N THR A 110 -6.94 8.37 -1.41
CA THR A 110 -6.48 7.32 -2.34
C THR A 110 -7.65 6.49 -2.86
N GLU A 111 -8.63 6.14 -2.03
CA GLU A 111 -9.84 5.43 -2.49
C GLU A 111 -10.65 6.25 -3.50
N ARG A 112 -10.82 7.56 -3.22
CA ARG A 112 -11.49 8.48 -4.17
C ARG A 112 -10.73 8.61 -5.48
N GLN A 113 -9.40 8.70 -5.43
CA GLN A 113 -8.56 8.76 -6.63
C GLN A 113 -8.66 7.46 -7.43
N VAL A 114 -8.52 6.30 -6.81
CA VAL A 114 -8.63 4.99 -7.47
C VAL A 114 -10.01 4.80 -8.09
N VAL A 115 -11.10 5.13 -7.37
CA VAL A 115 -12.47 5.07 -7.92
C VAL A 115 -12.63 6.04 -9.10
N SER A 116 -12.03 7.24 -9.03
CA SER A 116 -12.09 8.20 -10.13
C SER A 116 -11.31 7.72 -11.36
N GLU A 117 -10.15 7.10 -11.19
CA GLU A 117 -9.34 6.55 -12.28
C GLU A 117 -10.00 5.34 -12.94
N ILE A 118 -10.58 4.44 -12.14
CA ILE A 118 -11.37 3.29 -12.64
C ILE A 118 -12.54 3.82 -13.46
N ARG A 119 -13.30 4.78 -12.93
CA ARG A 119 -14.44 5.38 -13.62
C ARG A 119 -14.01 6.07 -14.92
N GLN A 120 -12.88 6.78 -14.93
CA GLN A 120 -12.35 7.40 -16.16
C GLN A 120 -11.97 6.35 -17.22
N LYS A 121 -11.35 5.24 -16.82
CA LYS A 121 -11.01 4.12 -17.72
C LYS A 121 -12.26 3.43 -18.28
N GLU A 122 -13.28 3.22 -17.46
CA GLU A 122 -14.56 2.65 -17.88
C GLU A 122 -15.28 3.55 -18.89
N ILE A 123 -15.36 4.85 -18.59
CA ILE A 123 -15.94 5.85 -19.49
C ILE A 123 -15.15 5.90 -20.81
N ALA A 124 -13.81 5.89 -20.76
CA ALA A 124 -13.00 5.91 -21.97
C ALA A 124 -13.23 4.66 -22.82
N THR A 125 -13.33 3.49 -22.19
CA THR A 125 -13.63 2.21 -22.87
C THR A 125 -15.02 2.24 -23.51
N PHE A 126 -16.02 2.74 -22.79
CA PHE A 126 -17.39 2.91 -23.29
C PHE A 126 -17.46 3.88 -24.48
N LEU A 127 -16.75 5.00 -24.41
CA LEU A 127 -16.71 6.01 -25.48
C LEU A 127 -15.96 5.51 -26.72
N ALA A 128 -14.91 4.70 -26.54
CA ALA A 128 -14.13 4.17 -27.65
C ALA A 128 -14.82 3.02 -28.39
N GLU A 129 -15.74 2.29 -27.76
CA GLU A 129 -16.45 1.14 -28.36
C GLU A 129 -15.50 0.07 -28.93
N GLY A 130 -14.28 -0.06 -28.37
CA GLY A 130 -13.26 -0.98 -28.87
C GLY A 130 -12.55 -0.54 -30.16
N ASP A 131 -12.70 0.71 -30.59
CA ASP A 131 -11.95 1.29 -31.72
C ASP A 131 -10.61 1.89 -31.24
N ASP A 132 -9.50 1.28 -31.66
CA ASP A 132 -8.13 1.67 -31.30
C ASP A 132 -7.80 3.13 -31.65
N PHE A 133 -8.38 3.67 -32.72
CA PHE A 133 -8.19 5.07 -33.11
C PHE A 133 -8.90 6.02 -32.14
N LYS A 134 -10.11 5.67 -31.70
CA LYS A 134 -10.83 6.43 -30.67
C LYS A 134 -10.14 6.35 -29.31
N VAL A 135 -9.60 5.18 -28.93
CA VAL A 135 -8.78 5.01 -27.72
C VAL A 135 -7.58 5.95 -27.74
N ALA A 136 -6.85 6.01 -28.86
CA ALA A 136 -5.69 6.89 -28.99
C ALA A 136 -6.05 8.38 -28.83
N ILE A 137 -7.23 8.80 -29.31
CA ILE A 137 -7.71 10.18 -29.12
C ILE A 137 -8.03 10.45 -27.64
N LEU A 138 -8.72 9.53 -26.96
CA LEU A 138 -9.10 9.70 -25.55
C LEU A 138 -7.88 9.75 -24.64
N ASN A 139 -6.87 8.90 -24.89
CA ASN A 139 -5.62 8.91 -24.14
C ASN A 139 -4.88 10.24 -24.33
N ALA A 140 -4.78 10.74 -25.57
CA ALA A 140 -4.14 12.03 -25.82
C ALA A 140 -4.87 13.18 -25.10
N TRP A 141 -6.20 13.16 -25.03
CA TRP A 141 -6.95 14.15 -24.23
C TRP A 141 -6.73 14.01 -22.73
N ALA A 142 -6.64 12.78 -22.21
CA ALA A 142 -6.34 12.53 -20.80
C ALA A 142 -4.93 13.04 -20.41
N ASP A 143 -3.98 12.96 -21.34
CA ASP A 143 -2.62 13.48 -21.19
C ASP A 143 -2.53 15.02 -21.40
N GLY A 144 -3.65 15.70 -21.62
CA GLY A 144 -3.73 17.16 -21.76
C GLY A 144 -3.47 17.70 -23.18
N TYR A 145 -3.45 16.85 -24.22
CA TYR A 145 -3.29 17.31 -25.60
C TYR A 145 -4.60 17.87 -26.17
N GLU A 146 -4.86 19.14 -25.91
CA GLU A 146 -6.08 19.82 -26.39
C GLU A 146 -5.95 20.38 -27.82
N ASN A 147 -4.73 20.48 -28.36
CA ASN A 147 -4.49 21.00 -29.70
C ASN A 147 -4.84 19.98 -30.79
N GLU A 148 -6.06 20.06 -31.31
CA GLU A 148 -6.57 19.19 -32.38
C GLU A 148 -5.71 19.23 -33.66
N SER A 149 -5.00 20.34 -33.93
CA SER A 149 -4.15 20.45 -35.12
C SER A 149 -2.85 19.67 -35.01
N GLU A 150 -2.30 19.59 -33.81
CA GLU A 150 -1.09 18.83 -33.51
C GLU A 150 -1.42 17.35 -33.34
N LEU A 151 -2.48 17.04 -32.57
CA LEU A 151 -2.98 15.69 -32.39
C LEU A 151 -3.32 15.03 -33.73
N SER A 152 -3.94 15.77 -34.66
CA SER A 152 -4.25 15.23 -36.00
C SER A 152 -3.02 14.94 -36.87
N ARG A 153 -1.88 15.59 -36.63
CA ARG A 153 -0.62 15.28 -37.32
C ARG A 153 0.03 14.04 -36.74
N VAL A 154 0.08 13.93 -35.41
CA VAL A 154 0.63 12.77 -34.71
C VAL A 154 -0.17 11.51 -35.08
N LEU A 155 -1.50 11.57 -34.99
CA LEU A 155 -2.35 10.44 -35.36
C LEU A 155 -2.28 10.09 -36.86
N ALA A 156 -2.03 11.08 -37.75
CA ALA A 156 -1.82 10.79 -39.17
C ALA A 156 -0.53 10.03 -39.45
N ASN A 157 0.51 10.28 -38.64
CA ASN A 157 1.75 9.53 -38.74
C ASN A 157 1.59 8.09 -38.21
N SER A 158 0.80 7.90 -37.15
CA SER A 158 0.61 6.58 -36.53
C SER A 158 -0.41 5.69 -37.25
N PHE A 159 -1.55 6.24 -37.67
CA PHE A 159 -2.66 5.50 -38.28
C PHE A 159 -2.76 5.71 -39.80
N GLY A 160 -1.92 6.56 -40.37
CA GLY A 160 -1.92 6.90 -41.80
C GLY A 160 -3.02 7.90 -42.19
N GLY A 161 -2.87 8.45 -43.40
CA GLY A 161 -3.86 9.36 -44.00
C GLY A 161 -3.52 10.85 -43.87
N LYS A 162 -4.46 11.71 -44.28
CA LYS A 162 -4.27 13.17 -44.27
C LYS A 162 -4.68 13.75 -42.92
N SER A 163 -3.83 14.56 -42.30
CA SER A 163 -4.11 15.24 -41.02
C SER A 163 -5.43 16.06 -41.04
N SER A 164 -5.79 16.66 -42.19
CA SER A 164 -7.07 17.37 -42.35
C SER A 164 -8.31 16.46 -42.29
N TYR A 165 -8.17 15.19 -42.67
CA TYR A 165 -9.21 14.18 -42.53
C TYR A 165 -9.30 13.70 -41.09
N ILE A 166 -8.16 13.38 -40.46
CA ILE A 166 -8.10 12.97 -39.05
C ILE A 166 -8.64 14.06 -38.13
N ARG A 167 -8.33 15.34 -38.36
CA ARG A 167 -8.90 16.44 -37.58
C ARG A 167 -10.43 16.45 -37.60
N ARG A 168 -11.03 16.20 -38.77
CA ARG A 168 -12.49 16.10 -38.89
C ARG A 168 -13.04 14.89 -38.14
N GLN A 169 -12.31 13.77 -38.11
CA GLN A 169 -12.70 12.61 -37.31
C GLN A 169 -12.64 12.91 -35.80
N ILE A 170 -11.56 13.53 -35.31
CA ILE A 170 -11.43 13.97 -33.91
C ILE A 170 -12.61 14.87 -33.51
N GLN A 171 -12.96 15.85 -34.34
CA GLN A 171 -14.07 16.77 -34.07
C GLN A 171 -15.43 16.07 -34.04
N ARG A 172 -15.66 15.11 -34.95
CA ARG A 172 -16.89 14.30 -34.95
C ARG A 172 -16.97 13.43 -33.69
N PHE A 173 -15.86 12.78 -33.34
CA PHE A 173 -15.78 11.94 -32.17
C PHE A 173 -15.99 12.75 -30.88
N ARG A 174 -15.41 13.96 -30.78
CA ARG A 174 -15.67 14.89 -29.67
C ARG A 174 -17.15 15.22 -29.50
N LYS A 175 -17.87 15.45 -30.61
CA LYS A 175 -19.32 15.69 -30.58
C LYS A 175 -20.09 14.45 -30.13
N GLU A 176 -19.67 13.27 -30.57
CA GLU A 176 -20.28 12.00 -30.17
C GLU A 176 -20.08 11.72 -28.67
N CYS A 177 -18.87 11.89 -28.15
CA CYS A 177 -18.59 11.75 -26.72
C CYS A 177 -19.44 12.68 -25.87
N LYS A 178 -19.59 13.95 -26.28
CA LYS A 178 -20.45 14.92 -25.58
C LYS A 178 -21.90 14.46 -25.52
N LYS A 179 -22.45 13.90 -26.60
CA LYS A 179 -23.82 13.38 -26.59
C LYS A 179 -23.98 12.20 -25.64
N ARG A 180 -23.03 11.27 -25.66
CA ARG A 180 -23.06 10.06 -24.83
C ARG A 180 -22.88 10.37 -23.34
N LEU A 181 -22.02 11.32 -23.01
CA LEU A 181 -21.82 11.76 -21.62
C LEU A 181 -23.02 12.55 -21.05
N ILE A 182 -23.85 13.16 -21.90
CA ILE A 182 -25.09 13.83 -21.46
C ILE A 182 -26.23 12.81 -21.30
N ALA A 183 -26.20 11.72 -22.05
CA ALA A 183 -27.21 10.66 -22.02
C ALA A 183 -26.91 9.55 -20.98
N ALA A 184 -25.72 9.55 -20.39
CA ALA A 184 -25.26 8.63 -19.34
C ALA A 184 -25.38 9.27 -17.95
#